data_AF-A0A0Q6W987-F1
#
_entry.id   AF-A0A0Q6W987-F1
#
_cell.length_a   1.000
_cell.length_b   1.000
_cell.length_c   1.000
_cell.angle_alpha   90.00
_cell.angle_beta   90.00
_cell.angle_gamma   90.00
#
_symmetry.space_group_name_H-M   'P 1'
#
loop_
_entity.id
_entity.type
_entity.pdbx_description
1 polymer ?
#
loop_
_entity_poly.entity_id
_entity_poly.type
_entity_poly.pdbx_seq_one_letter_code
_entity_poly.pdbx_strand_id
1 'polypeptide(L)'
;MHSELINRSGMALRARHERAGRALATPLDHHRVVLHLSASTKTACLRTGLPFLRTRGDVDIVPAGAADGFEAQSDFSSLEVLIAPSRLERMAGELGLGGRHVEVGMVHMAREPRLQGLLYTLAQDLQSDAPFGEHFRDGLVQSVATAVLLRAPSLQEAPAAPALQRVQDYIEANLELPLSLPSLARVAGVSPWSLQRLFRSGVGMPVHRYVVSRRVERARQLVQQRAGALSEIALMAGFAHQSHMSRWMRRLPE
;
A
#
# COMPACT_ATOMS: atom_id res chain seq x y z
N MET A 1 -8.24 -10.23 -22.01
CA MET A 1 -7.05 -9.92 -22.83
C MET A 1 -5.93 -9.49 -21.90
N HIS A 2 -5.00 -10.39 -21.60
CA HIS A 2 -3.80 -10.09 -20.82
C HIS A 2 -2.79 -9.38 -21.73
N SER A 3 -2.56 -8.08 -21.53
CA SER A 3 -1.43 -7.41 -22.17
C SER A 3 -0.16 -7.75 -21.40
N GLU A 4 0.43 -8.90 -21.72
CA GLU A 4 1.80 -9.21 -21.31
C GLU A 4 2.77 -8.52 -22.26
N LEU A 5 3.15 -7.30 -21.91
CA LEU A 5 4.41 -6.73 -22.38
C LEU A 5 5.52 -7.22 -21.46
N ILE A 6 6.14 -8.34 -21.84
CA ILE A 6 7.44 -8.74 -21.31
C ILE A 6 8.45 -7.76 -21.92
N ASN A 7 8.77 -6.68 -21.20
CA ASN A 7 9.84 -5.77 -21.56
C ASN A 7 11.20 -6.47 -21.32
N ARG A 8 12.13 -6.31 -22.26
CA ARG A 8 13.51 -6.85 -22.20
C ARG A 8 14.32 -6.31 -21.01
N SER A 9 13.82 -5.28 -20.31
CA SER A 9 14.44 -4.66 -19.14
C SER A 9 14.22 -5.40 -17.81
N GLY A 10 13.36 -6.42 -17.76
CA GLY A 10 13.00 -7.11 -16.51
C GLY A 10 12.03 -6.31 -15.63
N MET A 11 11.32 -5.33 -16.22
CA MET A 11 10.24 -4.59 -15.56
C MET A 11 9.03 -4.54 -16.47
N ALA A 12 7.82 -4.57 -15.94
CA ALA A 12 6.61 -4.48 -16.75
C ALA A 12 5.54 -3.63 -16.07
N LEU A 13 4.56 -3.19 -16.85
CA LEU A 13 3.45 -2.37 -16.40
C LEU A 13 2.13 -3.03 -16.79
N ARG A 14 1.18 -3.13 -15.85
CA ARG A 14 -0.16 -3.69 -16.09
C ARG A 14 -1.22 -2.77 -15.50
N ALA A 15 -2.21 -2.40 -16.29
CA ALA A 15 -3.47 -1.87 -15.76
C ALA A 15 -4.46 -3.03 -15.63
N ARG A 16 -5.11 -3.15 -14.48
CA ARG A 16 -6.14 -4.18 -14.24
C ARG A 16 -7.46 -3.55 -13.87
N HIS A 17 -8.53 -4.23 -14.28
CA HIS A 17 -9.86 -4.06 -13.73
C HIS A 17 -10.31 -5.43 -13.21
N GLU A 18 -10.62 -5.50 -11.93
CA GLU A 18 -10.98 -6.72 -11.21
C GLU A 18 -12.44 -6.61 -10.76
N ARG A 19 -13.20 -7.68 -11.01
CA ARG A 19 -14.58 -7.82 -10.53
C ARG A 19 -14.60 -8.05 -9.03
N ALA A 20 -15.69 -7.64 -8.39
CA ALA A 20 -15.99 -8.03 -7.02
C ALA A 20 -15.90 -9.55 -6.83
N GLY A 21 -15.45 -9.96 -5.65
CA GLY A 21 -15.25 -11.35 -5.27
C GLY A 21 -13.81 -11.67 -4.90
N ARG A 22 -13.52 -12.96 -4.90
CA ARG A 22 -12.25 -13.50 -4.43
C ARG A 22 -11.17 -13.43 -5.50
N ALA A 23 -10.09 -12.72 -5.21
CA ALA A 23 -8.87 -12.66 -6.02
C ALA A 23 -7.73 -13.36 -5.27
N LEU A 24 -7.29 -14.50 -5.80
CA LEU A 24 -6.06 -15.14 -5.36
C LEU A 24 -4.90 -14.50 -6.12
N ALA A 25 -3.92 -13.94 -5.40
CA ALA A 25 -2.68 -13.51 -6.04
C ALA A 25 -1.84 -14.77 -6.29
N THR A 26 -1.90 -15.29 -7.52
CA THR A 26 -0.93 -16.29 -7.98
C THR A 26 0.47 -15.75 -7.70
N PRO A 27 1.35 -16.52 -7.03
CA PRO A 27 2.72 -16.11 -6.83
C PRO A 27 3.35 -15.79 -8.18
N LEU A 28 3.90 -14.58 -8.30
CA LEU A 28 4.66 -14.18 -9.47
C LEU A 28 6.15 -14.20 -9.14
N ASP A 29 6.98 -14.45 -10.14
CA ASP A 29 8.44 -14.32 -10.11
C ASP A 29 8.92 -12.85 -10.04
N HIS A 30 8.00 -11.88 -10.09
CA HIS A 30 8.28 -10.45 -9.99
C HIS A 30 7.80 -9.86 -8.66
N HIS A 31 8.55 -8.91 -8.13
CA HIS A 31 8.02 -7.96 -7.15
C HIS A 31 6.94 -7.11 -7.82
N ARG A 32 5.89 -6.75 -7.07
CA ARG A 32 4.80 -5.91 -7.57
C ARG A 32 4.68 -4.65 -6.73
N VAL A 33 4.56 -3.50 -7.37
CA VAL A 33 4.08 -2.26 -6.76
C VAL A 33 2.69 -1.99 -7.31
N VAL A 34 1.68 -2.04 -6.46
CA VAL A 34 0.27 -2.00 -6.86
C VAL A 34 -0.39 -0.74 -6.32
N LEU A 35 -0.89 0.12 -7.20
CA LEU A 35 -1.67 1.31 -6.87
C LEU A 35 -3.17 1.02 -7.05
N HIS A 36 -3.98 1.28 -6.03
CA HIS A 36 -5.43 1.25 -6.16
C HIS A 36 -5.98 2.55 -6.79
N LEU A 37 -6.77 2.44 -7.86
CA LEU A 37 -7.25 3.60 -8.63
C LEU A 37 -8.75 3.92 -8.41
N SER A 38 -9.54 2.95 -7.96
CA SER A 38 -10.96 3.14 -7.67
C SER A 38 -11.19 3.89 -6.35
N ALA A 39 -12.40 4.41 -6.13
CA ALA A 39 -12.74 5.21 -4.96
C ALA A 39 -12.52 4.44 -3.65
N SER A 40 -13.32 3.42 -3.38
CA SER A 40 -13.09 2.49 -2.29
C SER A 40 -13.76 1.15 -2.47
N THR A 41 -13.17 0.13 -1.85
CA THR A 41 -13.78 -1.20 -1.76
C THR A 41 -13.46 -1.84 -0.41
N LYS A 42 -14.51 -2.33 0.25
CA LYS A 42 -14.35 -3.17 1.44
C LYS A 42 -13.72 -4.47 0.99
N THR A 43 -12.62 -4.82 1.64
CA THR A 43 -11.79 -5.94 1.26
C THR A 43 -11.51 -6.80 2.48
N ALA A 44 -11.51 -8.13 2.35
CA ALA A 44 -11.05 -9.04 3.39
C ALA A 44 -9.73 -9.69 2.98
N CYS A 45 -8.75 -9.70 3.86
CA CYS A 45 -7.53 -10.47 3.62
C CYS A 45 -7.85 -11.96 3.75
N LEU A 46 -7.53 -12.77 2.73
CA LEU A 46 -7.80 -14.21 2.80
C LEU A 46 -6.92 -14.93 3.82
N ARG A 47 -5.79 -14.34 4.24
CA ARG A 47 -4.90 -14.91 5.25
C ARG A 47 -5.42 -14.69 6.67
N THR A 48 -5.90 -13.49 6.99
CA THR A 48 -6.33 -13.12 8.35
C THR A 48 -7.84 -13.16 8.55
N GLY A 49 -8.61 -13.12 7.45
CA GLY A 49 -10.08 -12.99 7.47
C GLY A 49 -10.58 -11.62 7.93
N LEU A 50 -9.67 -10.70 8.27
CA LEU A 50 -10.03 -9.39 8.81
C LEU A 50 -10.39 -8.43 7.67
N PRO A 51 -11.47 -7.63 7.85
CA PRO A 51 -11.86 -6.64 6.87
C PRO A 51 -10.96 -5.41 6.96
N PHE A 52 -10.64 -4.84 5.81
CA PHE A 52 -10.03 -3.54 5.66
C PHE A 52 -10.69 -2.76 4.53
N LEU A 53 -10.47 -1.45 4.52
CA LEU A 53 -11.06 -0.56 3.53
C LEU A 53 -9.98 -0.11 2.57
N ARG A 54 -9.96 -0.64 1.35
CA ARG A 54 -9.02 -0.15 0.33
C ARG A 54 -9.56 1.12 -0.29
N THR A 55 -8.72 2.14 -0.42
CA THR A 55 -9.13 3.46 -0.93
C THR A 55 -8.19 3.93 -2.04
N ARG A 56 -8.66 4.85 -2.88
CA ARG A 56 -7.89 5.42 -3.98
C ARG A 56 -6.53 5.92 -3.48
N GLY A 57 -5.46 5.43 -4.08
CA GLY A 57 -4.10 5.81 -3.74
C GLY A 57 -3.40 4.86 -2.79
N ASP A 58 -4.09 3.89 -2.18
CA ASP A 58 -3.40 2.88 -1.38
C ASP A 58 -2.40 2.10 -2.25
N VAL A 59 -1.15 2.00 -1.77
CA VAL A 59 -0.06 1.31 -2.46
C VAL A 59 0.35 0.06 -1.70
N ASP A 60 0.41 -1.07 -2.39
CA ASP A 60 1.05 -2.29 -1.89
C ASP A 60 2.39 -2.51 -2.57
N ILE A 61 3.32 -3.07 -1.80
CA ILE A 61 4.53 -3.71 -2.34
C ILE A 61 4.46 -5.18 -1.99
N VAL A 62 4.45 -6.04 -3.00
CA VAL A 62 4.32 -7.49 -2.84
C VAL A 62 5.59 -8.15 -3.34
N PRO A 63 6.34 -8.88 -2.49
CA PRO A 63 7.55 -9.55 -2.92
C PRO A 63 7.28 -10.62 -3.98
N ALA A 64 8.28 -10.89 -4.83
CA ALA A 64 8.29 -12.06 -5.69
C ALA A 64 8.08 -13.33 -4.84
N GLY A 65 7.31 -14.27 -5.36
CA GLY A 65 6.95 -15.52 -4.68
C GLY A 65 5.91 -15.37 -3.57
N ALA A 66 5.53 -14.15 -3.17
CA ALA A 66 4.52 -13.96 -2.13
C ALA A 66 3.14 -14.41 -2.62
N ALA A 67 2.57 -15.39 -1.92
CA ALA A 67 1.18 -15.79 -2.03
C ALA A 67 0.34 -14.98 -1.05
N ASP A 68 -0.63 -14.25 -1.59
CA ASP A 68 -1.67 -13.63 -0.79
C ASP A 68 -2.97 -13.60 -1.60
N GLY A 69 -4.05 -13.18 -0.99
CA GLY A 69 -5.25 -12.88 -1.74
C GLY A 69 -6.23 -12.13 -0.89
N PHE A 70 -7.23 -11.61 -1.56
CA PHE A 70 -8.25 -10.81 -0.93
C PHE A 70 -9.60 -11.10 -1.54
N GLU A 71 -10.64 -10.71 -0.83
CA GLU A 71 -11.99 -10.70 -1.34
C GLU A 71 -12.51 -9.26 -1.31
N ALA A 72 -12.78 -8.70 -2.49
CA ALA A 72 -13.28 -7.33 -2.63
C ALA A 72 -14.80 -7.34 -2.80
N GLN A 73 -15.50 -6.41 -2.14
CA GLN A 73 -16.96 -6.32 -2.21
C GLN A 73 -17.47 -5.57 -3.46
N SER A 74 -16.60 -4.85 -4.16
CA SER A 74 -16.95 -4.07 -5.35
C SER A 74 -15.85 -4.16 -6.41
N ASP A 75 -16.22 -3.95 -7.67
CA ASP A 75 -15.29 -3.87 -8.78
C ASP A 75 -14.27 -2.74 -8.55
N PHE A 76 -13.02 -2.97 -8.92
CA PHE A 76 -11.97 -1.95 -8.79
C PHE A 76 -10.91 -2.02 -9.90
N SER A 77 -10.20 -0.91 -10.07
CA SER A 77 -9.08 -0.82 -11.00
C SER A 77 -7.77 -0.58 -10.26
N SER A 78 -6.69 -1.12 -10.80
CA SER A 78 -5.33 -0.98 -10.25
C SER A 78 -4.29 -0.79 -11.35
N LEU A 79 -3.18 -0.14 -10.98
CA LEU A 79 -1.95 -0.13 -11.75
C LEU A 79 -0.92 -1.00 -11.05
N GLU A 80 -0.21 -1.85 -11.79
CA GLU A 80 0.87 -2.67 -11.28
C GLU A 80 2.16 -2.44 -12.04
N VAL A 81 3.23 -2.15 -11.30
CA VAL A 81 4.61 -2.21 -11.78
C VAL A 81 5.21 -3.54 -11.32
N LEU A 82 5.61 -4.37 -12.27
CA LEU A 82 6.31 -5.63 -12.03
C LEU A 82 7.80 -5.40 -12.16
N ILE A 83 8.59 -5.93 -11.23
CA ILE A 83 10.04 -5.74 -11.19
C ILE A 83 10.68 -7.10 -10.89
N ALA A 84 11.48 -7.61 -11.83
CA ALA A 84 12.23 -8.84 -11.62
C ALA A 84 13.25 -8.65 -10.48
N PRO A 85 13.45 -9.63 -9.58
CA PRO A 85 14.45 -9.55 -8.52
C PRO A 85 15.85 -9.18 -9.04
N SER A 86 16.27 -9.82 -10.13
CA SER A 86 17.56 -9.56 -10.80
C SER A 86 17.70 -8.13 -11.33
N ARG A 87 16.59 -7.43 -11.61
CA ARG A 87 16.62 -6.03 -12.02
C ARG A 87 16.90 -5.11 -10.83
N LEU A 88 16.26 -5.36 -9.68
CA LEU A 88 16.54 -4.61 -8.45
C LEU A 88 17.99 -4.82 -7.98
N GLU A 89 18.48 -6.06 -8.04
CA GLU A 89 19.86 -6.39 -7.69
C GLU A 89 20.86 -5.64 -8.58
N ARG A 90 20.61 -5.58 -9.90
CA ARG A 90 21.43 -4.81 -10.83
C ARG A 90 21.42 -3.32 -10.50
N MET A 91 20.24 -2.75 -10.26
CA MET A 91 20.10 -1.34 -9.86
C MET A 91 20.81 -1.03 -8.54
N ALA A 92 20.79 -1.97 -7.58
CA ALA A 92 21.54 -1.83 -6.34
C ALA A 92 23.04 -1.77 -6.61
N GLY A 93 23.57 -2.62 -7.51
CA GLY A 93 24.96 -2.56 -7.96
C GLY A 93 25.33 -1.21 -8.59
N GLU A 94 24.48 -0.70 -9.50
CA GLU A 94 24.67 0.60 -10.17
C GLU A 94 24.70 1.78 -9.19
N LEU A 95 23.94 1.71 -8.10
CA LEU A 95 23.89 2.74 -7.06
C LEU A 95 24.98 2.59 -5.98
N GLY A 96 25.91 1.64 -6.14
CA GLY A 96 26.93 1.36 -5.12
C GLY A 96 26.38 0.74 -3.84
N LEU A 97 25.16 0.17 -3.90
CA LEU A 97 24.53 -0.60 -2.82
C LEU A 97 24.87 -2.10 -2.92
N GLY A 98 25.77 -2.49 -3.85
CA GLY A 98 26.18 -3.86 -4.12
C GLY A 98 26.84 -4.56 -2.91
N GLY A 99 26.64 -5.88 -2.81
CA GLY A 99 27.14 -6.71 -1.70
C GLY A 99 26.11 -7.02 -0.62
N ARG A 100 24.89 -6.48 -0.73
CA ARG A 100 23.73 -6.77 0.13
C ARG A 100 22.66 -7.49 -0.67
N HIS A 101 22.13 -8.61 -0.16
CA HIS A 101 20.91 -9.21 -0.67
C HIS A 101 19.76 -8.17 -0.63
N VAL A 102 19.15 -7.86 -1.77
CA VAL A 102 18.02 -6.92 -1.81
C VAL A 102 16.78 -7.68 -1.38
N GLU A 103 16.29 -7.42 -0.17
CA GLU A 103 15.07 -8.03 0.33
C GLU A 103 13.92 -7.03 0.28
N VAL A 104 12.97 -7.26 -0.62
CA VAL A 104 11.74 -6.47 -0.71
C VAL A 104 10.72 -7.02 0.28
N GLY A 105 10.43 -6.26 1.34
CA GLY A 105 9.38 -6.62 2.29
C GLY A 105 7.97 -6.42 1.73
N MET A 106 7.02 -7.21 2.25
CA MET A 106 5.59 -6.94 2.03
C MET A 106 5.21 -5.62 2.68
N VAL A 107 4.55 -4.76 1.91
CA VAL A 107 3.97 -3.51 2.42
C VAL A 107 2.55 -3.38 1.93
N HIS A 108 1.67 -2.96 2.83
CA HIS A 108 0.24 -2.96 2.61
C HIS A 108 -0.35 -1.58 2.84
N MET A 109 -1.11 -1.08 1.88
CA MET A 109 -1.87 0.17 1.96
C MET A 109 -1.03 1.35 2.45
N ALA A 110 0.22 1.41 1.97
CA ALA A 110 1.10 2.53 2.23
C ALA A 110 0.62 3.77 1.47
N ARG A 111 0.82 4.92 2.11
CA ARG A 111 0.57 6.25 1.51
C ARG A 111 1.86 7.05 1.57
N GLU A 112 2.73 6.80 0.59
CA GLU A 112 3.92 7.62 0.37
C GLU A 112 3.66 8.56 -0.81
N PRO A 113 3.51 9.89 -0.58
CA PRO A 113 3.09 10.83 -1.62
C PRO A 113 3.99 10.84 -2.85
N ARG A 114 5.31 10.67 -2.68
CA ARG A 114 6.26 10.65 -3.79
C ARG A 114 6.07 9.41 -4.68
N LEU A 115 5.90 8.24 -4.07
CA LEU A 115 5.66 6.99 -4.80
C LEU A 115 4.28 7.01 -5.47
N GLN A 116 3.25 7.50 -4.77
CA GLN A 116 1.92 7.71 -5.33
C GLN A 116 1.96 8.64 -6.55
N GLY A 117 2.71 9.75 -6.48
CA GLY A 117 2.89 10.67 -7.59
C GLY A 117 3.44 9.99 -8.84
N LEU A 118 4.51 9.20 -8.71
CA LEU A 118 5.08 8.44 -9.82
C LEU A 118 4.06 7.45 -10.44
N LEU A 119 3.35 6.71 -9.59
CA LEU A 119 2.37 5.72 -10.02
C LEU A 119 1.12 6.36 -10.66
N TYR A 120 0.66 7.51 -10.15
CA TYR A 120 -0.44 8.25 -10.76
C TYR A 120 -0.05 8.83 -12.12
N THR A 121 1.15 9.39 -12.26
CA THR A 121 1.64 9.87 -13.57
C THR A 121 1.69 8.72 -14.58
N LEU A 122 2.16 7.54 -14.16
CA LEU A 122 2.12 6.32 -15.01
C LEU A 122 0.69 5.93 -15.39
N ALA A 123 -0.24 5.93 -14.42
CA ALA A 123 -1.64 5.57 -14.66
C ALA A 123 -2.32 6.53 -15.63
N GLN A 124 -2.07 7.84 -15.48
CA GLN A 124 -2.61 8.88 -16.35
C GLN A 124 -2.05 8.75 -17.76
N ASP A 125 -0.75 8.55 -17.92
CA ASP A 125 -0.12 8.40 -19.23
C ASP A 125 -0.58 7.14 -19.98
N LEU A 126 -0.88 6.05 -19.26
CA LEU A 126 -1.47 4.84 -19.86
C LEU A 126 -2.90 5.03 -20.36
N GLN A 127 -3.65 5.93 -19.73
CA GLN A 127 -5.06 6.19 -20.05
C GLN A 127 -5.24 7.42 -20.96
N SER A 128 -4.16 8.14 -21.28
CA SER A 128 -4.19 9.35 -22.09
C SER A 128 -4.38 9.04 -23.57
N ASP A 129 -5.22 9.83 -24.25
CA ASP A 129 -5.34 9.83 -25.72
C ASP A 129 -4.09 10.42 -26.42
N ALA A 130 -3.23 11.11 -25.66
CA ALA A 130 -1.95 11.66 -26.09
C ALA A 130 -0.84 11.29 -25.09
N PRO A 131 -0.35 10.04 -25.10
CA PRO A 131 0.69 9.59 -24.17
C PRO A 131 2.06 10.17 -24.53
N PHE A 132 2.91 10.39 -23.53
CA PHE A 132 4.30 10.82 -23.68
C PHE A 132 5.21 9.75 -24.32
N GLY A 133 4.77 8.48 -24.32
CA GLY A 133 5.44 7.37 -25.00
C GLY A 133 6.26 6.45 -24.09
N GLU A 134 6.81 5.39 -24.67
CA GLU A 134 7.45 4.27 -23.95
C GLU A 134 8.65 4.72 -23.11
N HIS A 135 9.54 5.56 -23.66
CA HIS A 135 10.72 6.07 -22.95
C HIS A 135 10.36 6.84 -21.67
N PHE A 136 9.28 7.62 -21.70
CA PHE A 136 8.79 8.33 -20.52
C PHE A 136 8.30 7.36 -19.45
N ARG A 137 7.53 6.35 -19.86
CA ARG A 137 7.04 5.28 -18.95
C ARG A 137 8.19 4.49 -18.34
N ASP A 138 9.19 4.13 -19.14
CA ASP A 138 10.38 3.41 -18.67
C ASP A 138 11.15 4.21 -17.62
N GLY A 139 11.31 5.53 -17.82
CA GLY A 139 11.92 6.42 -16.82
C GLY A 139 11.14 6.47 -15.51
N LEU A 140 9.80 6.50 -15.56
CA LEU A 140 8.96 6.47 -14.37
C LEU A 140 8.98 5.09 -13.68
N VAL A 141 8.94 3.99 -14.43
CA VAL A 141 9.07 2.63 -13.91
C VAL A 141 10.43 2.44 -13.21
N GLN A 142 11.51 2.95 -13.81
CA GLN A 142 12.84 2.97 -13.19
C GLN A 142 12.85 3.80 -11.89
N SER A 143 12.15 4.93 -11.87
CA SER A 143 12.01 5.77 -10.67
C SER A 143 11.22 5.06 -9.56
N VAL A 144 10.16 4.34 -9.90
CA VAL A 144 9.40 3.48 -8.97
C VAL A 144 10.30 2.38 -8.41
N ALA A 145 11.03 1.66 -9.26
CA ALA A 145 11.95 0.61 -8.83
C ALA A 145 13.05 1.15 -7.90
N THR A 146 13.57 2.35 -8.18
CA THR A 146 14.53 3.04 -7.31
C THR A 146 13.92 3.39 -5.96
N ALA A 147 12.68 3.89 -5.94
CA ALA A 147 11.97 4.19 -4.69
C ALA A 147 11.74 2.94 -3.83
N VAL A 148 11.39 1.81 -4.45
CA VAL A 148 11.27 0.50 -3.75
C VAL A 148 12.62 0.08 -3.16
N LEU A 149 13.69 0.16 -3.96
CA LEU A 149 15.03 -0.23 -3.54
C LEU A 149 15.52 0.60 -2.34
N LEU A 150 15.33 1.92 -2.38
CA LEU A 150 15.73 2.82 -1.29
C LEU A 150 14.87 2.67 -0.02
N ARG A 151 13.72 1.99 -0.12
CA ARG A 151 12.84 1.68 1.01
C ARG A 151 13.11 0.31 1.62
N ALA A 152 13.77 -0.59 0.89
CA ALA A 152 14.16 -1.89 1.42
C ALA A 152 15.04 -1.69 2.66
N PRO A 153 14.70 -2.30 3.81
CA PRO A 153 15.51 -2.14 5.01
C PRO A 153 16.94 -2.60 4.75
N SER A 154 17.93 -1.83 5.22
CA SER A 154 19.31 -2.30 5.28
C SER A 154 19.33 -3.56 6.15
N LEU A 155 19.69 -4.69 5.53
CA LEU A 155 19.82 -6.03 6.13
C LEU A 155 20.31 -5.99 7.58
N GLN A 156 19.42 -6.25 8.53
CA GLN A 156 19.74 -6.83 9.85
C GLN A 156 18.50 -7.09 10.73
N GLU A 157 17.33 -6.51 10.44
CA GLU A 157 16.15 -6.67 11.33
C GLU A 157 14.79 -6.64 10.60
N ALA A 158 14.55 -7.51 9.63
CA ALA A 158 13.20 -7.72 9.10
C ALA A 158 12.55 -8.99 9.70
N PRO A 159 11.92 -8.97 10.89
CA PRO A 159 11.07 -10.08 11.30
C PRO A 159 9.70 -10.03 10.58
N ALA A 160 9.31 -11.22 10.09
CA ALA A 160 8.14 -11.65 9.34
C ALA A 160 7.08 -10.59 8.95
N ALA A 161 7.06 -10.22 7.66
CA ALA A 161 5.94 -9.58 6.96
C ALA A 161 4.51 -9.95 7.46
N PRO A 162 4.22 -11.22 7.80
CA PRO A 162 2.95 -11.61 8.43
C PRO A 162 2.54 -10.85 9.70
N ALA A 163 3.48 -10.49 10.59
CA ALA A 163 3.17 -9.80 11.84
C ALA A 163 2.70 -8.36 11.58
N LEU A 164 3.39 -7.65 10.67
CA LEU A 164 3.02 -6.29 10.30
C LEU A 164 1.69 -6.23 9.56
N GLN A 165 1.46 -7.17 8.64
CA GLN A 165 0.16 -7.31 7.96
C GLN A 165 -0.97 -7.51 8.97
N ARG A 166 -0.81 -8.44 9.92
CA ARG A 166 -1.83 -8.73 10.94
C ARG A 166 -2.19 -7.50 11.77
N VAL A 167 -1.22 -6.67 12.14
CA VAL A 167 -1.49 -5.44 12.89
C VAL A 167 -2.22 -4.42 12.03
N GLN A 168 -1.86 -4.26 10.76
CA GLN A 168 -2.57 -3.36 9.85
C GLN A 168 -4.02 -3.80 9.67
N ASP A 169 -4.25 -5.09 9.39
CA ASP A 169 -5.58 -5.67 9.28
C ASP A 169 -6.40 -5.45 10.57
N TYR A 170 -5.78 -5.65 11.74
CA TYR A 170 -6.44 -5.39 13.02
C TYR A 170 -6.78 -3.92 13.21
N ILE A 171 -5.88 -3.00 12.85
CA ILE A 171 -6.14 -1.55 12.91
C ILE A 171 -7.34 -1.21 12.03
N GLU A 172 -7.34 -1.67 10.79
CA GLU A 172 -8.39 -1.39 9.80
C GLU A 172 -9.76 -1.89 10.26
N ALA A 173 -9.81 -3.11 10.80
CA ALA A 173 -11.03 -3.73 11.32
C ALA A 173 -11.58 -3.03 12.58
N ASN A 174 -10.77 -2.22 13.27
CA ASN A 174 -11.09 -1.64 14.58
C ASN A 174 -10.83 -0.13 14.64
N LEU A 175 -10.91 0.59 13.51
CA LEU A 175 -10.55 2.02 13.45
C LEU A 175 -11.38 2.89 14.39
N GLU A 176 -12.63 2.53 14.66
CA GLU A 176 -13.52 3.24 15.58
C GLU A 176 -13.13 3.08 17.06
N LEU A 177 -12.35 2.05 17.40
CA LEU A 177 -11.98 1.75 18.78
C LEU A 177 -10.74 2.51 19.25
N PRO A 178 -10.53 2.69 20.56
CA PRO A 178 -9.25 3.17 21.10
C PRO A 178 -8.12 2.17 20.83
N LEU A 179 -7.22 2.50 19.89
CA LEU A 179 -6.08 1.66 19.53
C LEU A 179 -4.80 2.13 20.25
N SER A 180 -4.43 1.43 21.33
CA SER A 180 -3.20 1.73 22.07
C SER A 180 -2.00 0.94 21.51
N LEU A 181 -0.80 1.54 21.58
CA LEU A 181 0.42 0.88 21.13
C LEU A 181 0.68 -0.47 21.85
N PRO A 182 0.48 -0.60 23.18
CA PRO A 182 0.62 -1.90 23.86
C PRO A 182 -0.35 -2.96 23.35
N SER A 183 -1.60 -2.59 23.04
CA SER A 183 -2.58 -3.55 22.50
C SER A 183 -2.20 -4.01 21.11
N LEU A 184 -1.75 -3.09 20.24
CA LEU A 184 -1.28 -3.44 18.89
C LEU A 184 -0.01 -4.29 18.92
N ALA A 185 0.90 -4.03 19.87
CA ALA A 185 2.11 -4.82 20.05
C ALA A 185 1.80 -6.27 20.44
N ARG A 186 0.75 -6.49 21.25
CA ARG A 186 0.24 -7.82 21.59
C ARG A 186 -0.29 -8.57 20.38
N VAL A 187 -1.02 -7.90 19.48
CA VAL A 187 -1.49 -8.49 18.20
C VAL A 187 -0.32 -8.97 17.35
N ALA A 188 0.77 -8.19 17.34
CA ALA A 188 1.99 -8.51 16.61
C ALA A 188 2.86 -9.60 17.26
N GLY A 189 2.65 -9.89 18.55
CA GLY A 189 3.54 -10.75 19.33
C GLY A 189 4.92 -10.13 19.62
N VAL A 190 5.03 -8.80 19.63
CA VAL A 190 6.31 -8.09 19.89
C VAL A 190 6.17 -7.03 20.98
N SER A 191 7.29 -6.44 21.41
CA SER A 191 7.27 -5.30 22.33
C SER A 191 6.73 -4.02 21.65
N PRO A 192 6.18 -3.04 22.39
CA PRO A 192 5.75 -1.75 21.85
C PRO A 192 6.86 -1.01 21.08
N TRP A 193 8.09 -1.10 21.59
CA TRP A 193 9.25 -0.50 20.94
C TRP A 193 9.59 -1.19 19.62
N SER A 194 9.60 -2.54 19.63
CA SER A 194 9.79 -3.34 18.42
C SER A 194 8.71 -3.02 17.39
N LEU A 195 7.44 -2.90 17.79
CA LEU A 195 6.34 -2.56 16.89
C LEU A 195 6.54 -1.19 16.21
N GLN A 196 6.97 -0.17 16.96
CA GLN A 196 7.26 1.15 16.38
C GLN A 196 8.36 1.08 15.33
N ARG A 197 9.43 0.32 15.62
CA ARG A 197 10.54 0.12 14.68
C ARG A 197 10.08 -0.64 13.43
N LEU A 198 9.24 -1.65 13.59
CA LEU A 198 8.66 -2.43 12.48
C LEU A 198 7.73 -1.58 11.60
N PHE A 199 6.88 -0.74 12.20
CA PHE A 199 6.03 0.16 11.43
C PHE A 199 6.83 1.20 10.65
N ARG A 200 7.88 1.78 11.25
CA ARG A 200 8.73 2.75 10.56
C ARG A 200 9.49 2.11 9.39
N SER A 201 10.04 0.92 9.57
CA SER A 201 10.79 0.22 8.52
C SER A 201 9.88 -0.37 7.44
N GLY A 202 8.78 -1.03 7.82
CA GLY A 202 7.88 -1.70 6.87
C GLY A 202 6.83 -0.77 6.23
N VAL A 203 6.13 0.04 7.03
CA VAL A 203 5.07 0.94 6.55
C VAL A 203 5.63 2.30 6.13
N GLY A 204 6.83 2.67 6.59
CA GLY A 204 7.44 3.97 6.33
C GLY A 204 6.96 5.09 7.26
N MET A 205 6.13 4.76 8.26
CA MET A 205 5.61 5.76 9.20
C MET A 205 5.32 5.19 10.61
N PRO A 206 5.27 6.03 11.66
CA PRO A 206 4.89 5.58 13.01
C PRO A 206 3.44 5.08 13.09
N VAL A 207 3.17 4.11 13.97
CA VAL A 207 1.85 3.47 14.18
C VAL A 207 0.72 4.49 14.34
N HIS A 208 0.90 5.51 15.19
CA HIS A 208 -0.14 6.54 15.42
C HIS A 208 -0.45 7.34 14.14
N ARG A 209 0.57 7.65 13.33
CA ARG A 209 0.36 8.37 12.06
C ARG A 209 -0.41 7.53 11.07
N TYR A 210 -0.13 6.23 11.01
CA TYR A 210 -0.90 5.27 10.23
C TYR A 210 -2.36 5.23 10.70
N VAL A 211 -2.64 4.97 11.98
CA VAL A 211 -4.02 4.92 12.49
C VAL A 211 -4.79 6.19 12.11
N VAL A 212 -4.22 7.37 12.35
CA VAL A 212 -4.90 8.62 12.06
C VAL A 212 -5.11 8.85 10.55
N SER A 213 -4.16 8.49 9.69
CA SER A 213 -4.36 8.60 8.24
C SER A 213 -5.51 7.72 7.77
N ARG A 214 -5.56 6.48 8.26
CA ARG A 214 -6.63 5.53 7.96
C ARG A 214 -8.01 6.00 8.47
N ARG A 215 -8.06 6.63 9.65
CA ARG A 215 -9.28 7.30 10.15
C ARG A 215 -9.71 8.48 9.29
N VAL A 216 -8.77 9.29 8.78
CA VAL A 216 -9.08 10.38 7.85
C VAL A 216 -9.71 9.82 6.57
N GLU A 217 -9.17 8.75 6.00
CA GLU A 217 -9.74 8.11 4.81
C GLU A 217 -11.15 7.58 5.05
N ARG A 218 -11.38 6.92 6.19
CA ARG A 218 -12.72 6.49 6.59
C ARG A 218 -13.68 7.66 6.74
N ALA A 219 -13.24 8.77 7.36
CA ALA A 219 -14.04 9.98 7.49
C ALA A 219 -14.39 10.60 6.13
N ARG A 220 -13.43 10.70 5.20
CA ARG A 220 -13.65 11.20 3.82
C ARG A 220 -14.76 10.42 3.12
N GLN A 221 -14.72 9.10 3.23
CA GLN A 221 -15.75 8.25 2.62
C GLN A 221 -17.12 8.43 3.24
N LEU A 222 -17.19 8.47 4.58
CA LEU A 222 -18.45 8.69 5.28
C LEU A 222 -19.06 10.06 4.94
N VAL A 223 -18.22 11.09 4.75
CA VAL A 223 -18.65 12.41 4.26
C VAL A 223 -19.18 12.31 2.83
N GLN A 224 -18.45 11.65 1.93
CA GLN A 224 -18.86 11.47 0.54
C GLN A 224 -20.18 10.70 0.42
N GLN A 225 -20.40 9.71 1.28
CA GLN A 225 -21.61 8.90 1.36
C GLN A 225 -22.77 9.61 2.08
N ARG A 226 -22.55 10.81 2.64
CA ARG A 226 -23.53 11.54 3.46
C ARG A 226 -24.08 10.70 4.61
N ALA A 227 -23.19 9.95 5.28
CA ALA A 227 -23.55 8.93 6.27
C ALA A 227 -24.11 9.49 7.60
N GLY A 228 -24.12 10.81 7.80
CA GLY A 228 -24.63 11.45 9.02
C GLY A 228 -24.11 12.88 9.19
N ALA A 229 -24.36 13.45 10.37
CA ALA A 229 -23.77 14.74 10.74
C ALA A 229 -22.23 14.63 10.89
N LEU A 230 -21.50 15.71 10.67
CA LEU A 230 -20.02 15.70 10.76
C LEU A 230 -19.49 15.27 12.15
N SER A 231 -20.27 15.52 13.22
CA SER A 231 -19.98 15.04 14.57
C SER A 231 -20.10 13.52 14.70
N GLU A 232 -21.14 12.93 14.11
CA GLU A 232 -21.38 11.48 14.08
C GLU A 232 -20.32 10.79 13.22
N ILE A 233 -20.01 11.35 12.05
CA ILE A 233 -18.96 10.85 11.15
C ILE A 233 -17.61 10.82 11.87
N ALA A 234 -17.30 11.82 12.68
CA ALA A 234 -16.07 11.83 13.46
C ALA A 234 -15.99 10.62 14.41
N LEU A 235 -17.08 10.30 15.12
CA LEU A 235 -17.15 9.14 16.00
C LEU A 235 -17.07 7.82 15.22
N MET A 236 -17.81 7.70 14.12
CA MET A 236 -17.81 6.51 13.25
C MET A 236 -16.44 6.24 12.62
N ALA A 237 -15.65 7.29 12.39
CA ALA A 237 -14.28 7.20 11.90
C ALA A 237 -13.24 7.01 13.02
N GLY A 238 -13.65 6.99 14.30
CA GLY A 238 -12.76 6.80 15.45
C GLY A 238 -12.07 8.06 15.97
N PHE A 239 -12.50 9.25 15.56
CA PHE A 239 -12.09 10.49 16.21
C PHE A 239 -12.94 10.75 17.45
N ALA A 240 -12.32 11.35 18.47
CA ALA A 240 -13.06 11.73 19.66
C ALA A 240 -14.10 12.83 19.38
N HIS A 241 -13.77 13.80 18.51
CA HIS A 241 -14.61 14.96 18.20
C HIS A 241 -14.39 15.45 16.77
N GLN A 242 -15.38 16.13 16.19
CA GLN A 242 -15.32 16.72 14.84
C GLN A 242 -14.12 17.65 14.62
N SER A 243 -13.81 18.52 15.60
CA SER A 243 -12.69 19.47 15.49
C SER A 243 -11.34 18.77 15.31
N HIS A 244 -11.15 17.62 15.98
CA HIS A 244 -9.96 16.80 15.85
C HIS A 244 -9.86 16.17 14.46
N MET A 245 -10.98 15.61 13.96
CA MET A 245 -11.09 15.08 12.60
C MET A 245 -10.74 16.15 11.56
N SER A 246 -11.38 17.32 11.61
CA SER A 246 -11.15 18.41 10.64
C SER A 246 -9.71 18.91 10.65
N ARG A 247 -9.05 18.94 11.81
CA ARG A 247 -7.62 19.30 11.91
C ARG A 247 -6.74 18.32 11.15
N TRP A 248 -7.03 17.02 11.23
CA TRP A 248 -6.25 16.00 10.54
C TRP A 248 -6.54 15.94 9.04
N MET A 249 -7.81 16.09 8.64
CA MET A 249 -8.18 16.18 7.22
C MET A 249 -7.47 17.33 6.49
N ARG A 250 -7.25 18.48 7.16
CA ARG A 250 -6.46 19.59 6.58
C ARG A 250 -4.97 19.31 6.50
N ARG A 251 -4.43 18.47 7.39
CA ARG A 251 -2.99 18.16 7.47
C ARG A 251 -2.57 17.07 6.50
N LEU A 252 -3.48 16.16 6.17
CA LEU A 252 -3.25 15.04 5.26
C LEU A 252 -4.04 15.34 4.00
N PRO A 253 -3.45 15.89 2.93
CA PRO A 253 -4.16 16.10 1.67
C PRO A 253 -4.60 14.75 1.06
N GLU A 254 -5.50 14.81 0.08
CA GLU A 254 -5.99 13.63 -0.66
C GLU A 254 -4.90 12.99 -1.54
#